data_AF-A0A968BYN0-F1
#
_entry.id   AF-A0A968BYN0-F1
#
_cell.length_a   1.000
_cell.length_b   1.000
_cell.length_c   1.000
_cell.angle_alpha   90.00
_cell.angle_beta   90.00
_cell.angle_gamma   90.00
#
_symmetry.space_group_name_H-M   'P 1'
#
loop_
_entity.id
_entity.type
_entity.pdbx_description
1 polymer ?
#
loop_
_entity_poly.entity_id
_entity_poly.type
_entity_poly.pdbx_seq_one_letter_code
_entity_poly.pdbx_strand_id
1 'polypeptide(L)'
;MSVREAKTRLFHRGNDLVAWVYRRIVEQCRERGILPVHILYPLVEREDPGQLADHRRMALEAGFVLLDLSDVFDGEDLDSLRLAEWDDHMGARAHRLVADRIYQELTNRQVLAQLARTNSTTKEIHGRHQSAD
;
A
#
# COMPACT_ATOMS: atom_id res chain seq x y z
N MET A 1 -33.47 5.06 1.07
CA MET A 1 -32.45 4.81 0.04
C MET A 1 -32.28 3.31 -0.10
N SER A 2 -32.35 2.75 -1.30
CA SER A 2 -32.14 1.31 -1.50
C SER A 2 -30.66 0.95 -1.54
N VAL A 3 -30.29 -0.31 -1.27
CA VAL A 3 -28.90 -0.80 -1.40
C VAL A 3 -28.38 -0.60 -2.83
N ARG A 4 -29.24 -0.80 -3.83
CA ARG A 4 -28.91 -0.56 -5.25
C ARG A 4 -28.60 0.90 -5.53
N GLU A 5 -29.40 1.80 -4.98
CA GLU A 5 -29.19 3.24 -5.09
C GLU A 5 -27.90 3.68 -4.38
N ALA A 6 -27.64 3.15 -3.19
CA ALA A 6 -26.40 3.41 -2.45
C ALA A 6 -25.16 2.93 -3.25
N LYS A 7 -25.18 1.71 -3.78
CA LYS A 7 -24.10 1.17 -4.63
C LYS A 7 -23.83 2.06 -5.83
N THR A 8 -24.89 2.48 -6.54
CA THR A 8 -24.76 3.32 -7.74
C THR A 8 -24.12 4.68 -7.42
N ARG A 9 -24.59 5.34 -6.35
CA ARG A 9 -24.06 6.65 -5.94
C ARG A 9 -22.62 6.58 -5.45
N LEU A 10 -22.25 5.50 -4.75
CA LEU A 10 -20.90 5.30 -4.22
C LEU A 10 -19.91 4.85 -5.28
N PHE A 11 -20.35 4.10 -6.30
CA PHE A 11 -19.49 3.57 -7.36
C PHE A 11 -18.66 4.68 -8.03
N HIS A 12 -19.28 5.80 -8.37
CA HIS A 12 -18.60 6.95 -8.99
C HIS A 12 -17.66 7.72 -8.06
N ARG A 13 -17.65 7.40 -6.76
CA ARG A 13 -16.82 8.01 -5.72
C ARG A 13 -15.76 7.05 -5.19
N GLY A 14 -15.56 5.90 -5.82
CA GLY A 14 -14.63 4.86 -5.37
C GLY A 14 -13.23 5.42 -5.08
N ASN A 15 -12.60 6.04 -6.07
CA ASN A 15 -11.25 6.62 -5.91
C ASN A 15 -11.23 7.75 -4.87
N ASP A 16 -12.23 8.63 -4.85
CA ASP A 16 -12.33 9.71 -3.85
C ASP A 16 -12.34 9.14 -2.41
N LEU A 17 -13.11 8.06 -2.21
CA LEU A 17 -13.22 7.37 -0.92
C LEU A 17 -11.91 6.65 -0.55
N VAL A 18 -11.28 5.95 -1.49
CA VAL A 18 -9.99 5.27 -1.25
C VAL A 18 -8.91 6.30 -0.91
N ALA A 19 -8.79 7.38 -1.68
CA ALA A 19 -7.85 8.46 -1.39
C ALA A 19 -8.10 9.08 0.00
N TRP A 20 -9.36 9.27 0.38
CA TRP A 20 -9.73 9.76 1.71
C TRP A 20 -9.31 8.78 2.82
N VAL A 21 -9.57 7.48 2.66
CA VAL A 21 -9.15 6.44 3.61
C VAL A 21 -7.63 6.42 3.75
N TYR A 22 -6.91 6.48 2.63
CA TYR A 22 -5.44 6.48 2.62
C TYR A 22 -4.85 7.64 3.40
N ARG A 23 -5.35 8.87 3.18
CA ARG A 23 -4.95 10.04 3.98
C ARG A 23 -5.23 9.83 5.46
N ARG A 24 -6.41 9.30 5.81
CA ARG A 24 -6.79 9.08 7.20
C ARG A 24 -5.87 8.08 7.91
N ILE A 25 -5.47 7.00 7.22
CA ILE A 25 -4.51 6.02 7.75
C ILE A 25 -3.16 6.70 8.01
N VAL A 26 -2.63 7.46 7.05
CA VAL A 26 -1.34 8.14 7.20
C VAL A 26 -1.35 9.14 8.35
N GLU A 27 -2.42 9.94 8.48
CA GLU A 27 -2.61 10.86 9.62
C GLU A 27 -2.52 10.11 10.94
N GLN A 28 -3.30 9.04 11.10
CA GLN A 28 -3.33 8.24 12.34
C GLN A 28 -1.99 7.58 12.65
N CYS A 29 -1.26 7.11 11.63
CA CYS A 29 0.08 6.57 11.80
C CYS A 29 1.04 7.66 12.31
N ARG A 30 1.05 8.83 11.67
CA ARG A 30 1.94 9.94 12.03
C ARG A 30 1.68 10.48 13.43
N GLU A 31 0.42 10.65 13.82
CA GLU A 31 0.02 11.05 15.18
C GLU A 31 0.58 10.12 16.27
N ARG A 32 0.84 8.84 15.92
CA ARG A 32 1.34 7.80 16.82
C ARG A 32 2.83 7.49 16.64
N GLY A 33 3.54 8.22 15.77
CA GLY A 33 4.93 7.92 15.42
C GLY A 33 5.12 6.58 14.71
N ILE A 34 4.06 6.05 14.09
CA ILE A 34 4.08 4.84 13.26
C ILE A 34 4.38 5.25 11.82
N LEU A 35 5.22 4.48 11.15
CA LEU A 35 5.54 4.69 9.75
C LEU A 35 4.52 3.98 8.85
N PRO A 36 3.73 4.72 8.06
CA PRO A 36 2.78 4.10 7.15
C PRO A 36 3.50 3.60 5.88
N VAL A 37 3.43 2.29 5.64
CA VAL A 37 3.93 1.63 4.43
C VAL A 37 2.75 1.07 3.65
N HIS A 38 2.69 1.38 2.35
CA HIS A 38 1.70 0.81 1.42
C HIS A 38 2.41 -0.18 0.51
N ILE A 39 1.86 -1.38 0.39
CA ILE A 39 2.36 -2.42 -0.51
C ILE A 39 1.38 -2.53 -1.67
N LEU A 40 1.84 -2.26 -2.90
CA LEU A 40 1.11 -2.66 -4.10
C LEU A 40 1.32 -4.16 -4.27
N TYR A 41 0.34 -4.91 -3.76
CA TYR A 41 0.41 -6.34 -3.66
C TYR A 41 0.13 -6.98 -5.01
N PRO A 42 0.95 -7.93 -5.48
CA PRO A 42 0.72 -8.54 -6.79
C PRO A 42 -0.44 -9.52 -6.69
N LEU A 43 -1.22 -9.60 -7.77
CA LEU A 43 -2.29 -10.55 -7.92
C LEU A 43 -1.90 -11.62 -8.95
N VAL A 44 -2.40 -12.84 -8.77
CA VAL A 44 -2.30 -13.94 -9.78
C VAL A 44 -3.42 -13.86 -10.82
N GLU A 45 -4.13 -12.74 -10.83
CA GLU A 45 -5.03 -12.29 -11.89
C GLU A 45 -4.44 -11.07 -12.59
N ARG A 46 -4.89 -10.83 -13.82
CA ARG A 46 -4.41 -9.71 -14.62
C ARG A 46 -5.02 -8.41 -14.10
N GLU A 47 -4.22 -7.59 -13.43
CA GLU A 47 -4.65 -6.27 -12.96
C GLU A 47 -4.98 -5.34 -14.13
N ASP A 48 -5.97 -4.46 -13.93
CA ASP A 48 -6.20 -3.31 -14.79
C ASP A 48 -5.08 -2.27 -14.54
N PRO A 49 -4.22 -1.96 -15.53
CA PRO A 49 -3.13 -1.01 -15.36
C PRO A 49 -3.60 0.38 -14.92
N GLY A 50 -4.82 0.77 -15.31
CA GLY A 50 -5.40 2.06 -14.91
C GLY A 50 -5.69 2.12 -13.40
N GLN A 51 -6.25 1.05 -12.85
CA GLN A 51 -6.51 0.94 -11.41
C GLN A 51 -5.21 0.91 -10.61
N LEU A 52 -4.22 0.12 -11.04
CA LEU A 52 -2.93 0.05 -10.36
C LEU A 52 -2.25 1.44 -10.32
N ALA A 53 -2.26 2.16 -11.44
CA ALA A 53 -1.71 3.52 -11.52
C ALA A 53 -2.43 4.50 -10.57
N ASP A 54 -3.76 4.41 -10.46
CA ASP A 54 -4.54 5.22 -9.53
C ASP A 54 -4.21 4.89 -8.06
N HIS A 55 -4.16 3.61 -7.70
CA HIS A 55 -3.80 3.19 -6.33
C HIS A 55 -2.40 3.66 -5.95
N ARG A 56 -1.44 3.49 -6.86
CA ARG A 56 -0.06 3.97 -6.70
C ARG A 56 -0.02 5.48 -6.44
N ARG A 57 -0.71 6.25 -7.28
CA ARG A 57 -0.78 7.72 -7.16
C ARG A 57 -1.41 8.14 -5.84
N MET A 58 -2.58 7.57 -5.49
CA MET A 58 -3.28 7.90 -4.24
C MET A 58 -2.46 7.56 -2.99
N ALA A 59 -1.72 6.44 -2.98
CA ALA A 59 -0.86 6.07 -1.87
C ALA A 59 0.31 7.05 -1.68
N LEU A 60 0.97 7.43 -2.77
CA LEU A 60 2.06 8.42 -2.75
C LEU A 60 1.56 9.80 -2.31
N GLU A 61 0.44 10.28 -2.86
CA GLU A 61 -0.19 11.56 -2.49
C GLU A 61 -0.60 11.59 -1.02
N ALA A 62 -1.09 10.48 -0.47
CA ALA A 62 -1.42 10.37 0.95
C ALA A 62 -0.17 10.39 1.86
N GLY A 63 1.01 10.09 1.32
CA GLY A 63 2.29 10.14 2.03
C GLY A 63 2.70 8.83 2.71
N PHE A 64 2.28 7.70 2.15
CA PHE A 64 2.86 6.39 2.47
C PHE A 64 4.29 6.29 1.92
N VAL A 65 5.11 5.44 2.54
CA VAL A 65 6.23 4.83 1.84
C VAL A 65 5.68 3.70 0.98
N LEU A 66 5.94 3.74 -0.32
CA LEU A 66 5.41 2.77 -1.27
C LEU A 66 6.42 1.64 -1.50
N LEU A 67 5.97 0.39 -1.31
CA LEU A 67 6.65 -0.81 -1.79
C LEU A 67 5.85 -1.38 -2.95
N ASP A 68 6.40 -1.24 -4.15
CA ASP A 68 5.77 -1.75 -5.37
C ASP A 68 6.27 -3.16 -5.64
N LEU A 69 5.36 -4.13 -5.62
CA LEU A 69 5.63 -5.54 -5.85
C LEU A 69 4.88 -6.06 -7.08
N SER A 70 4.33 -5.17 -7.91
CA SER A 70 3.55 -5.54 -9.10
C SER A 70 4.37 -6.35 -10.13
N ASP A 71 5.70 -6.27 -10.05
CA ASP A 71 6.67 -6.95 -10.90
C ASP A 71 7.07 -8.36 -10.42
N VAL A 72 6.60 -8.80 -9.24
CA VAL A 72 7.06 -10.06 -8.62
C VAL A 72 6.80 -11.30 -9.47
N PHE A 73 5.78 -11.26 -10.33
CA PHE A 73 5.41 -12.37 -11.20
C PHE A 73 5.83 -12.16 -12.67
N ASP A 74 6.66 -11.16 -12.97
CA ASP A 74 7.15 -10.94 -14.32
C ASP A 74 7.92 -12.17 -14.84
N GLY A 75 7.44 -12.75 -15.94
CA GLY A 75 8.01 -13.95 -16.54
C GLY A 75 7.59 -15.27 -15.90
N GLU A 76 6.71 -15.24 -14.90
CA GLU A 76 6.11 -16.44 -14.30
C GLU A 76 4.86 -16.89 -15.06
N ASP A 77 4.56 -18.19 -14.99
CA ASP A 77 3.26 -18.74 -15.38
C ASP A 77 2.26 -18.53 -14.24
N LEU A 78 1.34 -17.58 -14.40
CA LEU A 78 0.37 -17.20 -13.37
C LEU A 78 -0.56 -18.36 -12.98
N ASP A 79 -0.88 -19.27 -13.91
CA ASP A 79 -1.76 -20.40 -13.59
C ASP A 79 -1.07 -21.38 -12.63
N SER A 80 0.26 -21.54 -12.78
CA SER A 80 1.09 -22.34 -11.85
C SER A 80 1.21 -21.74 -10.44
N LEU A 81 0.86 -20.47 -10.29
CA LEU A 81 0.97 -19.70 -9.05
C LEU A 81 -0.34 -19.67 -8.24
N ARG A 82 -1.45 -20.11 -8.83
CA ARG A 82 -2.75 -20.21 -8.17
C ARG A 82 -2.81 -21.36 -7.18
N LEU A 83 -3.71 -21.26 -6.20
CA LEU A 83 -3.98 -22.35 -5.26
C LEU A 83 -4.72 -23.50 -5.95
N ALA A 84 -5.66 -23.16 -6.84
CA ALA A 84 -6.40 -24.08 -7.69
C ALA A 84 -6.86 -23.34 -8.96
N GLU A 85 -7.25 -24.08 -10.01
CA GLU A 85 -7.68 -23.48 -11.29
C GLU A 85 -8.91 -22.55 -11.16
N TRP A 86 -9.79 -22.83 -10.20
CA TRP A 86 -11.00 -22.07 -9.91
C TRP A 86 -10.82 -21.05 -8.77
N ASP A 87 -9.60 -20.91 -8.26
CA ASP A 87 -9.29 -20.09 -7.11
C ASP A 87 -8.20 -19.07 -7.46
N ASP A 88 -8.60 -17.79 -7.54
CA ASP A 88 -7.68 -16.67 -7.80
C ASP A 88 -6.79 -16.34 -6.58
N HIS A 89 -6.89 -17.09 -5.48
CA HIS A 89 -5.93 -17.00 -4.39
C HIS A 89 -4.59 -17.65 -4.76
N MET A 90 -3.54 -17.08 -4.19
CA MET A 90 -2.17 -17.52 -4.39
C MET A 90 -1.90 -18.88 -3.72
N GLY A 91 -1.19 -19.74 -4.43
CA GLY A 91 -0.60 -20.94 -3.88
C GLY A 91 0.64 -20.66 -3.05
N ALA A 92 1.18 -21.69 -2.40
CA ALA A 92 2.36 -21.58 -1.54
C ALA A 92 3.59 -21.02 -2.26
N ARG A 93 3.77 -21.36 -3.55
CA ARG A 93 4.88 -20.85 -4.38
C ARG A 93 4.78 -19.33 -4.56
N ALA A 94 3.62 -18.82 -4.91
CA ALA A 94 3.38 -17.39 -5.09
C ALA A 94 3.59 -16.61 -3.79
N HIS A 95 3.04 -17.10 -2.67
CA HIS A 95 3.29 -16.52 -1.35
C HIS A 95 4.78 -16.45 -1.00
N ARG A 96 5.56 -17.47 -1.36
CA ARG A 96 7.00 -17.47 -1.14
C ARG A 96 7.72 -16.38 -1.94
N LEU A 97 7.42 -16.24 -3.23
CA LEU A 97 8.01 -15.20 -4.08
C LEU A 97 7.72 -13.79 -3.52
N VAL A 98 6.48 -13.54 -3.12
CA VAL A 98 6.06 -12.26 -2.51
C VAL A 98 6.79 -12.02 -1.19
N ALA A 99 6.88 -13.03 -0.32
CA ALA A 99 7.57 -12.91 0.96
C ALA A 99 9.07 -12.63 0.78
N ASP A 100 9.73 -13.34 -0.15
CA ASP A 100 11.15 -13.14 -0.47
C ASP A 100 11.39 -11.70 -0.99
N ARG A 101 10.51 -11.19 -1.86
CA ARG A 101 10.58 -9.81 -2.36
C ARG A 101 10.37 -8.78 -1.25
N ILE A 102 9.38 -8.96 -0.38
CA ILE A 102 9.14 -8.07 0.78
C ILE A 102 10.38 -8.05 1.68
N TYR A 103 10.96 -9.21 1.96
CA TYR A 103 12.17 -9.31 2.77
C TYR A 103 13.34 -8.55 2.14
N GLN A 104 13.54 -8.67 0.82
CA GLN A 104 14.56 -7.91 0.09
C GLN A 104 14.33 -6.40 0.18
N GLU A 105 13.10 -5.92 -0.01
CA GLU A 105 12.79 -4.49 0.12
C GLU A 105 13.05 -3.97 1.53
N LEU A 106 12.59 -4.69 2.55
CA LEU A 106 12.75 -4.27 3.95
C LEU A 106 14.20 -4.33 4.43
N THR A 107 15.03 -5.19 3.85
CA THR A 107 16.46 -5.28 4.19
C THR A 107 17.33 -4.36 3.35
N ASN A 108 16.79 -3.77 2.29
CA ASN A 108 17.50 -2.80 1.46
C ASN A 108 17.74 -1.48 2.24
N ARG A 109 19.02 -1.07 2.33
CA ARG A 109 19.44 0.13 3.06
C ARG A 109 18.79 1.42 2.55
N GLN A 110 18.44 1.50 1.26
CA GLN A 110 17.77 2.67 0.69
C GLN A 110 16.35 2.83 1.25
N VAL A 111 15.60 1.72 1.30
CA VAL A 111 14.25 1.68 1.87
C VAL A 111 14.32 1.98 3.36
N LEU A 112 15.21 1.32 4.10
CA LEU A 112 15.43 1.62 5.52
C LEU A 112 15.79 3.09 5.77
N ALA A 113 16.55 3.73 4.88
CA ALA A 113 16.88 5.14 4.98
C ALA A 113 15.69 6.06 4.66
N GLN A 114 14.80 5.68 3.73
CA GLN A 114 13.54 6.40 3.50
C GLN A 114 12.58 6.24 4.68
N LEU A 115 12.48 5.01 5.22
CA LEU A 115 11.69 4.70 6.40
C LEU A 115 12.16 5.50 7.64
N ALA A 116 13.48 5.68 7.82
CA ALA A 116 14.05 6.42 8.93
C ALA A 116 13.91 7.96 8.83
N ARG A 117 13.97 8.54 7.61
CA ARG A 117 13.86 9.99 7.39
C ARG A 117 12.45 10.50 7.64
N THR A 118 11.43 9.78 7.17
CA THR A 118 10.02 10.17 7.28
C THR A 118 9.51 10.19 8.73
N ASN A 119 10.12 9.37 9.61
CA ASN A 119 9.82 9.35 11.05
C ASN A 119 10.51 10.45 11.87
N SER A 120 11.58 11.06 11.36
CA SER A 120 12.38 12.04 12.11
C SER A 120 11.76 13.44 12.09
N THR A 121 11.05 13.81 11.01
CA THR A 121 10.34 15.09 10.89
C THR A 121 9.20 15.26 11.90
N THR A 122 8.63 14.18 12.44
CA THR A 122 7.55 14.27 13.44
C THR A 122 8.06 14.56 14.85
N LYS A 123 9.28 14.13 15.19
CA LYS A 123 9.88 14.39 16.52
C LYS A 123 10.29 15.86 16.71
N GLU A 124 10.73 16.55 15.66
CA GLU A 124 11.16 17.96 15.79
C GLU A 124 10.02 18.96 16.01
N ILE A 125 8.78 18.61 15.63
CA ILE A 125 7.61 19.48 15.86
C ILE A 125 7.12 19.39 17.30
N HIS A 126 7.31 18.25 17.98
CA HIS A 126 6.87 18.06 19.37
C HIS A 126 7.88 18.56 20.41
N GLY A 127 9.13 18.88 20.01
CA GLY A 127 10.18 19.38 20.90
C GLY A 127 10.19 20.89 21.12
N ARG A 128 9.34 21.67 20.44
CA ARG A 128 9.37 23.15 20.48
C ARG A 128 8.33 23.82 21.38
N HIS A 129 7.53 23.05 22.13
CA HIS A 129 6.48 23.60 23.01
C HIS A 129 6.74 23.49 24.52
N GLN A 130 7.96 23.15 24.96
CA GLN A 130 8.34 23.13 26.37
C GLN A 130 9.62 23.93 26.62
N SER A 131 9.57 25.24 26.37
CA SER A 131 10.50 26.21 26.98
C SER A 131 10.06 27.63 26.60
N ALA A 132 9.08 28.14 27.32
CA ALA A 132 8.90 29.57 27.52
C ALA A 132 8.41 29.73 28.95
N ASP A 133 9.34 30.17 29.80
CA ASP A 133 9.10 30.68 31.16
C ASP A 133 8.16 31.89 31.14
#